data_AF-A0A957FKW1-F1
#
_entry.id   AF-A0A957FKW1-F1
#
_cell.length_a   1.000
_cell.length_b   1.000
_cell.length_c   1.000
_cell.angle_alpha   90.00
_cell.angle_beta   90.00
_cell.angle_gamma   90.00
#
_symmetry.space_group_name_H-M   'P 1'
#
loop_
_entity.id
_entity.type
_entity.pdbx_description
1 polymer ?
#
loop_
_entity_poly.entity_id
_entity_poly.type
_entity_poly.pdbx_seq_one_letter_code
_entity_poly.pdbx_strand_id
1 'polypeptide(L)' 'MIDKLLDQTGRKLVMLLQENGRFSFSELGRRIGLSTPAVAERVRRLEESGV' A
#
# COMPACT_ATOMS: atom_id res chain seq x y z
N MET A 1 6.16 10.83 10.61
CA MET A 1 7.18 10.94 9.54
C MET A 1 7.05 9.73 8.63
N ILE A 2 7.24 9.94 7.33
CA ILE A 2 7.06 8.97 6.23
C ILE A 2 7.65 7.58 6.51
N ASP A 3 8.70 7.49 7.34
CA ASP A 3 9.30 6.21 7.77
C ASP A 3 8.31 5.18 8.32
N LYS A 4 7.23 5.62 9.00
CA LYS A 4 6.20 4.70 9.50
C LYS A 4 5.29 4.18 8.38
N LEU A 5 5.12 4.95 7.30
CA LEU A 5 4.32 4.55 6.13
C LEU A 5 5.11 3.61 5.22
N LEU A 6 6.40 3.86 5.03
CA LEU A 6 7.34 3.01 4.29
C LEU A 6 8.00 1.94 5.18
N ASP A 7 7.25 1.38 6.12
CA ASP A 7 7.65 0.17 6.81
C ASP A 7 7.67 -1.05 5.85
N GLN A 8 7.93 -2.25 6.36
CA GLN A 8 8.01 -3.44 5.51
C GLN A 8 6.77 -3.65 4.65
N THR A 9 5.58 -3.38 5.19
CA THR A 9 4.32 -3.58 4.47
C THR A 9 4.06 -2.45 3.49
N GLY A 10 4.37 -1.21 3.83
CA GLY A 10 4.27 -0.08 2.92
C GLY A 10 5.19 -0.21 1.71
N ARG A 11 6.44 -0.65 1.92
CA ARG A 11 7.38 -0.93 0.82
C ARG A 11 6.85 -2.02 -0.10
N LYS A 12 6.30 -3.10 0.45
CA LYS A 12 5.66 -4.16 -0.34
C LYS A 12 4.46 -3.65 -1.14
N LEU A 13 3.64 -2.79 -0.54
CA LEU A 13 2.51 -2.17 -1.22
C LEU A 13 2.95 -1.31 -2.40
N VAL A 14 3.97 -0.46 -2.22
CA VAL A 14 4.55 0.35 -3.31
C VAL A 14 5.14 -0.53 -4.41
N MET A 15 5.90 -1.58 -4.06
CA MET A 15 6.44 -2.52 -5.05
C MET A 15 5.35 -3.20 -5.88
N LEU A 16 4.27 -3.66 -5.25
CA LEU A 16 3.15 -4.30 -5.96
C LEU A 16 2.41 -3.31 -6.88
N LEU A 17 2.23 -2.06 -6.45
CA LEU A 17 1.62 -1.01 -7.26
C LEU A 17 2.50 -0.60 -8.44
N GLN A 18 3.83 -0.57 -8.25
CA GLN A 18 4.78 -0.34 -9.34
C GLN A 18 4.83 -1.51 -10.33
N GLU A 19 4.71 -2.75 -9.86
CA GLU A 19 4.60 -3.93 -10.71
C GLU A 19 3.32 -3.91 -11.54
N ASN A 20 2.18 -3.58 -10.90
CA ASN A 20 0.89 -3.43 -11.59
C ASN A 20 -0.07 -2.53 -10.80
N GLY A 21 -0.19 -1.28 -11.24
CA GLY A 21 -1.08 -0.29 -10.63
C GLY A 21 -2.58 -0.57 -10.82
N ARG A 22 -2.97 -1.62 -11.57
CA ARG A 22 -4.37 -2.02 -11.73
C ARG A 22 -4.84 -3.04 -10.68
N PHE A 23 -3.96 -3.49 -9.79
CA PHE A 23 -4.39 -4.37 -8.71
C PHE A 23 -5.48 -3.72 -7.85
N SER A 24 -6.56 -4.46 -7.60
CA SER A 24 -7.57 -4.00 -6.66
C SER A 24 -7.01 -4.00 -5.23
N PHE A 25 -7.54 -3.13 -4.36
CA PHE A 25 -7.16 -3.12 -2.94
C PHE A 25 -7.41 -4.47 -2.25
N SER A 26 -8.41 -5.23 -2.69
CA SER A 26 -8.66 -6.58 -2.17
C SER A 26 -7.53 -7.56 -2.51
N GLU A 27 -6.95 -7.44 -3.71
CA GLU A 27 -5.86 -8.30 -4.16
C GLU A 27 -4.54 -7.93 -3.49
N LEU A 28 -4.25 -6.62 -3.39
CA LEU A 28 -3.12 -6.12 -2.63
C LEU A 28 -3.19 -6.59 -1.17
N GLY A 29 -4.37 -6.50 -0.55
CA GLY A 29 -4.60 -6.96 0.82
C GLY A 29 -4.29 -8.44 1.02
N ARG A 30 -4.75 -9.31 0.09
CA ARG A 30 -4.42 -10.74 0.11
C ARG A 30 -2.91 -10.99 0.00
N ARG A 31 -2.19 -10.22 -0.81
CA ARG A 31 -0.75 -10.37 -1.03
C ARG A 31 0.10 -9.90 0.16
N ILE A 32 -0.36 -8.89 0.90
CA ILE A 32 0.42 -8.27 2.00
C ILE A 32 -0.15 -8.53 3.40
N GLY A 33 -1.18 -9.37 3.51
CA GLY A 33 -1.78 -9.76 4.79
C GLY A 33 -2.59 -8.64 5.47
N LEU A 34 -3.24 -7.78 4.68
CA LEU A 34 -4.06 -6.67 5.18
C LEU A 34 -5.51 -6.77 4.69
N SER A 35 -6.42 -6.19 5.47
CA SER A 35 -7.81 -5.99 5.03
C SER A 35 -7.89 -4.92 3.94
N THR A 36 -8.90 -4.99 3.07
CA THR A 36 -9.13 -4.00 2.01
C THR A 36 -9.17 -2.55 2.53
N PRO A 37 -9.88 -2.22 3.64
CA PRO A 37 -9.87 -0.85 4.18
C PRO A 37 -8.50 -0.41 4.68
N ALA A 38 -7.72 -1.32 5.28
CA ALA A 38 -6.37 -1.02 5.74
C ALA A 38 -5.42 -0.72 4.57
N VAL A 39 -5.58 -1.42 3.43
CA VAL A 39 -4.84 -1.10 2.20
C VAL A 39 -5.23 0.27 1.67
N ALA A 40 -6.53 0.55 1.53
CA ALA A 40 -7.02 1.82 1.00
C ALA A 40 -6.52 3.02 1.80
N GLU A 41 -6.61 2.96 3.14
CA GLU A 41 -6.08 4.01 4.03
C GLU A 41 -4.58 4.19 3.86
N ARG A 42 -3.84 3.09 3.67
CA ARG A 42 -2.39 3.14 3.54
C ARG A 42 -1.94 3.73 2.21
N VAL A 43 -2.60 3.35 1.11
CA VAL A 43 -2.39 3.97 -0.21
C VAL A 43 -2.65 5.46 -0.13
N ARG A 44 -3.81 5.86 0.42
CA ARG A 44 -4.17 7.26 0.59
C ARG A 44 -3.11 8.05 1.36
N ARG A 45 -2.60 7.52 2.48
CA ARG A 45 -1.55 8.18 3.27
C ARG A 45 -0.22 8.29 2.53
N LEU A 46 0.14 7.28 1.72
CA LEU A 46 1.33 7.34 0.87
C LEU A 46 1.19 8.47 -0.16
N GLU A 47 0.04 8.54 -0.85
CA GLU A 47 -0.27 9.61 -1.82
C GLU A 47 -0.28 11.01 -1.17
N GLU A 48 -0.96 11.16 -0.03
CA GLU A 48 -1.00 12.41 0.75
C GLU A 48 0.41 12.83 1.23
N SER A 49 1.32 11.88 1.37
CA SER A 49 2.72 12.13 1.73
C SER A 49 3.64 12.41 0.53
N GLY A 50 3.11 12.36 -0.70
CA GLY A 50 3.85 12.64 -1.93
C GLY A 50 4.75 11.50 -2.40
N VAL A 51 4.48 10.26 -1.97
CA VAL A 51 5.16 9.04 -2.43
C VAL A 51 4.60 8.59 -3.77
#